data_AF-A0A2N1J3M5-F1
#
_entry.id   AF-A0A2N1J3M5-F1
#
_cell.length_a   1.000
_cell.length_b   1.000
_cell.length_c   1.000
_cell.angle_alpha   90.00
_cell.angle_beta   90.00
_cell.angle_gamma   90.00
#
_symmetry.space_group_name_H-M   'P 1'
#
loop_
_entity.id
_entity.type
_entity.pdbx_description
1 polymer ?
#
loop_
_entity_poly.entity_id
_entity_poly.type
_entity_poly.pdbx_seq_one_letter_code
_entity_poly.pdbx_strand_id
1 'polypeptide(L)'
;MGANEITINSLSELQLIQLAKKSSDIELLHRLSQSSYPTVRRCVARSQRASKKTIDTLACDSALNVSFIANSNPNCTIKKSKNSEHPCVICCVDEEEYISRCGSCENLKFFKATI
;
A
#
# COMPACT_ATOMS: atom_id res chain seq x y z
N MET A 1 8.03 -28.12 15.25
CA MET A 1 6.81 -27.28 15.27
C MET A 1 7.07 -26.07 14.39
N GLY A 2 6.62 -26.10 13.13
CA GLY A 2 6.71 -24.97 12.20
C GLY A 2 5.31 -24.67 11.69
N ALA A 3 4.57 -23.85 12.42
CA ALA A 3 3.26 -23.41 11.98
C ALA A 3 3.43 -22.28 10.95
N ASN A 4 2.66 -22.37 9.87
CA ASN A 4 2.32 -21.30 8.93
C ASN A 4 3.34 -20.95 7.84
N GLU A 5 3.60 -21.91 6.97
CA GLU A 5 3.81 -21.59 5.55
C GLU A 5 2.43 -21.22 4.94
N ILE A 6 1.90 -20.05 5.31
CA ILE A 6 0.77 -19.46 4.59
C ILE A 6 1.27 -19.23 3.18
N THR A 7 0.77 -20.01 2.23
CA THR A 7 1.02 -19.76 0.81
C THR A 7 0.25 -18.48 0.47
N ILE A 8 0.90 -17.33 0.65
CA ILE A 8 0.39 -15.98 0.31
C ILE A 8 -0.28 -15.93 -1.07
N ASN A 9 0.11 -16.83 -1.98
CA ASN A 9 -0.43 -16.98 -3.32
C ASN A 9 -1.91 -17.45 -3.37
N SER A 10 -2.46 -18.02 -2.29
CA SER A 10 -3.87 -18.48 -2.23
C SER A 10 -4.78 -17.54 -1.44
N LEU A 11 -4.24 -16.48 -0.85
CA LEU A 11 -5.02 -15.51 -0.09
C LEU A 11 -5.71 -14.50 -0.99
N SER A 12 -6.94 -14.12 -0.62
CA SER A 12 -7.63 -12.98 -1.23
C SER A 12 -6.90 -11.66 -0.95
N GLU A 13 -7.16 -10.65 -1.78
CA GLU A 13 -6.64 -9.29 -1.58
C GLU A 13 -6.93 -8.75 -0.17
N LEU A 14 -8.15 -8.95 0.35
CA LEU A 14 -8.52 -8.52 1.70
C LEU A 14 -7.71 -9.23 2.79
N GLN A 15 -7.50 -10.53 2.66
CA GLN A 15 -6.66 -11.28 3.61
C GLN A 15 -5.20 -10.82 3.56
N LEU A 16 -4.66 -10.51 2.38
CA LEU A 16 -3.32 -9.96 2.22
C LEU A 16 -3.20 -8.56 2.82
N ILE A 17 -4.21 -7.70 2.67
CA ILE A 17 -4.29 -6.39 3.32
C ILE A 17 -4.25 -6.56 4.84
N GLN A 18 -5.11 -7.40 5.40
CA GLN A 18 -5.18 -7.65 6.85
C GLN A 18 -3.86 -8.21 7.39
N LEU A 19 -3.22 -9.10 6.62
CA LEU A 19 -1.92 -9.67 6.95
C LEU A 19 -0.83 -8.59 6.94
N ALA A 20 -0.78 -7.74 5.92
CA ALA A 20 0.17 -6.64 5.82
C ALA A 20 0.03 -5.62 6.97
N LYS A 21 -1.20 -5.30 7.37
CA LYS A 21 -1.49 -4.33 8.44
C LYS A 21 -1.07 -4.85 9.82
N LYS A 22 -1.25 -6.15 10.09
CA LYS A 22 -1.01 -6.74 11.41
C LYS A 22 0.40 -7.32 11.59
N SER A 23 1.10 -7.59 10.49
CA SER A 23 2.40 -8.26 10.56
C SER A 23 3.50 -7.34 11.12
N SER A 24 4.31 -7.91 12.03
CA SER A 24 5.60 -7.37 12.43
C SER A 24 6.79 -8.15 11.84
N ASP A 25 6.52 -9.19 11.05
CA ASP A 25 7.54 -9.98 10.37
C ASP A 25 8.02 -9.22 9.13
N ILE A 26 9.28 -8.77 9.19
CA ILE A 26 9.94 -7.98 8.15
C ILE A 26 10.01 -8.76 6.83
N GLU A 27 10.27 -10.07 6.87
CA GLU A 27 10.39 -10.90 5.68
C GLU A 27 9.03 -11.15 5.04
N LEU A 28 7.99 -11.37 5.85
CA LEU A 28 6.62 -11.40 5.36
C LEU A 28 6.22 -10.06 4.71
N LEU A 29 6.53 -8.93 5.34
CA LEU A 29 6.26 -7.61 4.76
C LEU A 29 7.03 -7.39 3.45
N HIS A 30 8.27 -7.88 3.34
CA HIS A 30 9.03 -7.84 2.09
C HIS A 30 8.34 -8.64 0.98
N ARG A 31 7.88 -9.86 1.27
CA ARG A 31 7.12 -10.67 0.31
C ARG A 31 5.82 -10.01 -0.12
N LEU A 32 5.05 -9.46 0.84
CA LEU A 32 3.81 -8.74 0.56
C LEU A 32 4.03 -7.45 -0.25
N SER A 33 5.22 -6.84 -0.15
CA SER A 33 5.57 -5.67 -0.97
C SER A 33 5.68 -5.99 -2.47
N GLN A 34 5.74 -7.27 -2.84
CA GLN A 34 5.77 -7.74 -4.22
C GLN A 34 4.40 -8.19 -4.72
N SER A 35 3.33 -7.99 -3.94
CA SER A 35 1.97 -8.35 -4.32
C SER A 35 1.54 -7.67 -5.62
N SER A 36 0.78 -8.38 -6.46
CA SER A 36 0.16 -7.80 -7.67
C SER A 36 -0.85 -6.70 -7.32
N TYR A 37 -1.46 -6.76 -6.12
CA TYR A 37 -2.45 -5.80 -5.65
C TYR A 37 -1.77 -4.52 -5.11
N PRO A 38 -2.01 -3.35 -5.72
CA PRO A 38 -1.44 -2.09 -5.22
C PRO A 38 -1.90 -1.73 -3.80
N THR A 39 -3.11 -2.13 -3.41
CA THR A 39 -3.65 -1.96 -2.05
C THR A 39 -2.79 -2.67 -1.01
N VAL A 40 -2.40 -3.92 -1.25
CA VAL A 40 -1.51 -4.70 -0.38
C VAL A 40 -0.14 -4.02 -0.28
N ARG A 41 0.45 -3.62 -1.42
CA ARG A 41 1.74 -2.91 -1.44
C ARG A 41 1.67 -1.58 -0.69
N ARG A 42 0.54 -0.87 -0.80
CA ARG A 42 0.27 0.37 -0.06
C ARG A 42 0.18 0.15 1.44
N CYS A 43 -0.45 -0.94 1.91
CA CYS A 43 -0.43 -1.30 3.32
C CYS A 43 0.99 -1.53 3.83
N VAL A 44 1.83 -2.24 3.06
CA VAL A 44 3.25 -2.42 3.41
C VAL A 44 3.97 -1.07 3.45
N ALA A 45 3.70 -0.17 2.50
CA ALA A 45 4.27 1.18 2.48
C ALA A 45 3.88 2.02 3.72
N ARG A 46 2.72 1.77 4.34
CA ARG A 46 2.30 2.42 5.62
C ARG A 46 2.99 1.81 6.84
N SER A 47 3.49 0.59 6.76
CA SER A 47 4.03 -0.11 7.90
C SER A 47 5.35 0.51 8.38
N GLN A 48 5.40 0.87 9.67
CA GLN A 48 6.64 1.28 10.33
C GLN A 48 7.58 0.09 10.61
N ARG A 49 7.08 -1.14 10.47
CA ARG A 49 7.84 -2.38 10.67
C ARG A 49 8.57 -2.82 9.40
N ALA A 50 8.14 -2.35 8.22
CA ALA A 50 8.81 -2.68 6.96
C ALA A 50 10.23 -2.10 6.94
N SER A 51 11.16 -2.85 6.36
CA SER A 51 12.56 -2.44 6.26
C SER A 51 12.72 -1.19 5.40
N LYS A 52 13.78 -0.41 5.64
CA LYS A 52 14.14 0.76 4.81
C LYS A 52 14.25 0.38 3.33
N LYS A 53 14.92 -0.76 3.03
CA LYS A 53 15.05 -1.29 1.66
C LYS A 53 13.69 -1.56 1.03
N THR A 54 12.75 -2.17 1.76
CA THR A 54 11.39 -2.41 1.27
C THR A 54 10.66 -1.11 0.97
N ILE A 55 10.74 -0.13 1.88
CA ILE A 55 10.10 1.17 1.71
C ILE A 55 10.70 1.96 0.55
N ASP A 56 12.02 1.94 0.39
CA ASP A 56 12.72 2.61 -0.72
C ASP A 56 12.34 2.01 -2.08
N THR A 57 12.18 0.69 -2.17
CA THR A 57 11.63 0.05 -3.37
C THR A 57 10.21 0.54 -3.65
N LEU A 58 9.34 0.58 -2.64
CA LEU A 58 7.97 1.06 -2.77
C LEU A 58 7.88 2.57 -3.09
N ALA A 59 8.86 3.37 -2.68
CA ALA A 59 8.95 4.78 -3.06
C ALA A 59 9.18 4.98 -4.57
N CYS A 60 9.54 3.92 -5.29
CA CYS A 60 9.63 3.85 -6.74
C CYS A 60 8.52 2.99 -7.38
N ASP A 61 7.47 2.62 -6.64
CA ASP A 61 6.36 1.82 -7.15
C ASP A 61 5.64 2.51 -8.32
N SER A 62 5.21 1.69 -9.29
CA SER A 62 4.49 2.15 -10.48
C SER A 62 3.11 2.70 -10.15
N ALA A 63 2.49 2.25 -9.06
CA ALA A 63 1.24 2.80 -8.57
C ALA A 63 1.51 4.06 -7.72
N LEU A 64 1.07 5.22 -8.21
CA LEU A 64 1.31 6.51 -7.56
C LEU A 64 0.81 6.58 -6.11
N ASN A 65 -0.31 5.93 -5.79
CA ASN A 65 -0.84 5.86 -4.42
C ASN A 65 0.04 5.01 -3.48
N VAL A 66 0.83 4.08 -4.00
CA VAL A 66 1.81 3.30 -3.23
C VAL A 66 3.06 4.15 -3.01
N SER A 67 3.64 4.69 -4.09
CA SER A 67 4.88 5.46 -4.02
C SER A 67 4.70 6.75 -3.22
N PHE A 68 3.56 7.43 -3.31
CA PHE A 68 3.22 8.58 -2.49
C PHE A 68 3.26 8.27 -0.98
N ILE A 69 2.66 7.15 -0.58
CA ILE A 69 2.62 6.71 0.81
C ILE A 69 4.00 6.27 1.29
N ALA A 70 4.75 5.53 0.46
CA ALA A 70 6.10 5.10 0.79
C ALA A 70 7.04 6.29 1.01
N ASN A 71 6.99 7.32 0.17
CA ASN A 71 7.77 8.55 0.34
C ASN A 71 7.42 9.31 1.64
N SER A 72 6.24 9.07 2.21
CA SER A 72 5.80 9.66 3.48
C SER A 72 6.16 8.81 4.70
N ASN A 73 6.67 7.59 4.51
CA ASN A 73 7.07 6.70 5.60
C ASN A 73 8.41 7.16 6.22
N PRO A 74 8.55 7.17 7.56
CA PRO A 74 9.80 7.58 8.23
C PRO A 74 11.01 6.69 7.90
N ASN A 75 10.80 5.46 7.43
CA ASN A 75 11.86 4.55 6.99
C ASN A 75 12.32 4.82 5.54
N CYS A 76 11.65 5.69 4.79
CA CYS A 76 12.03 6.05 3.43
C CYS A 76 13.27 6.94 3.45
N THR A 77 14.31 6.53 2.74
CA THR A 77 15.55 7.29 2.57
C THR A 77 15.60 8.02 1.24
N ILE A 78 14.76 7.60 0.28
CA ILE A 78 14.56 8.32 -0.99
C ILE A 78 13.70 9.57 -0.74
N LYS A 79 14.14 10.72 -1.26
CA LYS A 79 13.37 11.97 -1.22
C LYS A 79 12.87 12.31 -2.62
N LYS A 80 11.74 11.75 -3.04
CA LYS A 80 11.00 12.22 -4.22
C LYS A 80 9.94 13.25 -3.81
N SER A 81 9.57 14.11 -4.76
CA SER A 81 8.50 15.08 -4.56
C SER A 81 7.22 14.38 -4.11
N LYS A 82 6.62 14.90 -3.04
CA LYS A 82 5.41 14.34 -2.40
C LYS A 82 4.14 15.02 -2.89
N ASN A 83 4.19 15.75 -4.00
CA ASN A 83 3.07 16.58 -4.42
C ASN A 83 2.22 15.80 -5.41
N SER A 84 0.97 15.54 -5.05
CA SER A 84 -0.06 15.01 -5.94
C SER A 84 -1.39 15.65 -5.57
N GLU A 85 -2.17 16.03 -6.57
CA GLU A 85 -3.52 16.57 -6.39
C GLU A 85 -4.59 15.51 -6.69
N HIS A 86 -4.17 14.34 -7.20
CA HIS A 86 -5.11 13.29 -7.58
C HIS A 86 -5.75 12.67 -6.32
N PRO A 87 -7.08 12.69 -6.17
CA PRO A 87 -7.75 12.31 -4.92
C PRO A 87 -7.46 10.87 -4.51
N CYS A 88 -7.30 9.94 -5.45
CA CYS A 88 -6.95 8.55 -5.13
C CYS A 88 -5.50 8.34 -4.66
N VAL A 89 -4.59 9.29 -4.95
CA VAL A 89 -3.18 9.22 -4.54
C VAL A 89 -3.05 9.70 -3.09
N ILE A 90 -3.67 10.84 -2.79
CA ILE A 90 -3.68 11.44 -1.44
C ILE A 90 -4.78 10.88 -0.53
N CYS A 91 -5.57 9.92 -1.02
CA CYS A 91 -6.72 9.34 -0.32
C CYS A 91 -6.32 8.76 1.04
N CYS A 92 -7.05 9.06 2.11
CA CYS A 92 -6.76 8.46 3.42
C CYS A 92 -7.64 7.25 3.76
N VAL A 93 -8.51 6.80 2.85
CA VAL A 93 -9.37 5.63 3.06
C VAL A 93 -8.51 4.41 3.40
N ASP A 94 -9.03 3.60 4.33
CA ASP A 94 -8.43 2.33 4.72
C ASP A 94 -8.51 1.34 3.55
N GLU A 95 -7.41 0.63 3.25
CA GLU A 95 -7.38 -0.33 2.15
C GLU A 95 -8.44 -1.44 2.27
N GLU A 96 -8.86 -1.80 3.49
CA GLU A 96 -9.95 -2.77 3.70
C GLU A 96 -11.30 -2.27 3.18
N GLU A 97 -11.47 -0.95 3.08
CA GLU A 97 -12.68 -0.30 2.58
C GLU A 97 -12.58 0.07 1.09
N TYR A 98 -11.47 -0.17 0.41
CA TYR A 98 -11.29 0.24 -0.99
C TYR A 98 -12.33 -0.40 -1.91
N ILE A 99 -12.57 -1.69 -1.75
CA ILE A 99 -13.49 -2.46 -2.59
C ILE A 99 -14.92 -1.91 -2.47
N SER A 100 -15.33 -1.50 -1.26
CA SER A 100 -16.69 -1.00 -1.02
C SER A 100 -16.85 0.50 -1.33
N ARG A 101 -15.80 1.31 -1.21
CA ARG A 101 -15.89 2.78 -1.31
C ARG A 101 -15.37 3.37 -2.61
N CYS A 102 -14.35 2.79 -3.22
CA CYS A 102 -13.69 3.41 -4.36
C CYS A 102 -14.51 3.34 -5.65
N GLY A 103 -15.34 2.31 -5.83
CA GLY A 103 -16.17 2.14 -7.03
C GLY A 103 -17.18 3.27 -7.27
N SER A 104 -17.61 3.97 -6.21
CA SER A 104 -18.61 5.04 -6.26
C SER A 104 -18.11 6.38 -5.71
N CYS A 105 -16.80 6.51 -5.48
CA CYS A 105 -16.17 7.63 -4.78
C CYS A 105 -16.48 9.00 -5.40
N GLU A 106 -17.11 9.88 -4.63
CA GLU A 106 -17.46 11.24 -5.06
C GLU A 106 -16.24 12.11 -5.33
N ASN A 107 -15.18 12.00 -4.52
CA ASN A 107 -13.94 12.77 -4.73
C ASN A 107 -13.34 12.51 -6.13
N LEU A 108 -13.38 11.25 -6.58
CA LEU A 108 -12.91 10.90 -7.92
C LEU A 108 -13.86 11.43 -9.01
N LYS A 109 -15.18 11.43 -8.77
CA LYS A 109 -16.16 12.01 -9.70
C LYS A 109 -15.94 13.52 -9.86
N PHE A 110 -15.82 14.25 -8.76
CA PHE A 110 -15.58 15.71 -8.77
C PHE A 110 -14.26 16.08 -9.44
N PHE A 111 -13.17 15.36 -9.11
CA PHE A 111 -11.87 15.61 -9.73
C PHE A 111 -11.92 15.45 -11.26
N LYS A 112 -12.55 14.38 -11.75
CA LYS A 112 -12.73 14.15 -13.19
C LYS A 112 -13.60 15.19 -13.89
N ALA A 113 -14.49 15.88 -13.16
CA ALA A 113 -15.33 16.93 -13.70
C ALA A 113 -14.63 18.31 -13.74
N THR A 114 -13.47 18.45 -13.09
CA THR A 114 -12.76 19.73 -12.91
C THR A 114 -11.48 19.84 -13.77
N ILE A 115 -11.10 18.76 -14.46
CA ILE A 115 -9.96 18.69 -15.39
C ILE A 115 -10.45 18.52 -16.83
#